data_AF-A0A091NKT1-F1
#
_entry.id   AF-A0A091NKT1-F1
#
_cell.length_a   1.000
_cell.length_b   1.000
_cell.length_c   1.000
_cell.angle_alpha   90.00
_cell.angle_beta   90.00
_cell.angle_gamma   90.00
#
_symmetry.space_group_name_H-M   'P 1'
#
loop_
_entity.id
_entity.type
_entity.pdbx_description
1 polymer ?
#
loop_
_entity_poly.entity_id
_entity_poly.type
_entity_poly.pdbx_seq_one_letter_code
_entity_poly.pdbx_strand_id
1 'polypeptide(L)'
;LFQDNVLNIINQIMDECIPHERANRDFCVKFPEEIRHDNLAGQLWFGAECLAAGSIIMNREIESMAMRPLAKDLTRSLEEVRNIIRDQALRDLNLYTEKMKDSLKHFDVLFAEFELSYVSAMVPVKSPKEYYVQQEVIVLFCETVERALRLGYLTQDMIDDYEPALMFTIPRLAIVCGLVVYSEGPLNLDHKPEDMSELFRPFHTLLRKIRQVI
;
A
#
# COMPACT_ATOMS: atom_id res chain seq x y z
N LEU A 1 18.55 11.74 11.45
CA LEU A 1 19.27 12.91 10.88
C LEU A 1 20.40 12.52 9.93
N PHE A 2 21.44 11.79 10.34
CA PHE A 2 22.50 11.39 9.39
C PHE A 2 22.14 10.19 8.50
N GLN A 3 21.33 9.24 8.99
CA GLN A 3 20.96 8.04 8.22
C GLN A 3 19.83 8.27 7.22
N ASP A 4 18.84 9.10 7.55
CA ASP A 4 17.77 9.48 6.61
C ASP A 4 18.37 10.11 5.34
N ASN A 5 19.40 10.93 5.49
CA ASN A 5 20.14 11.52 4.37
C ASN A 5 20.84 10.46 3.52
N VAL A 6 21.43 9.43 4.15
CA VAL A 6 22.09 8.34 3.42
C VAL A 6 21.07 7.51 2.63
N LEU A 7 19.93 7.18 3.23
CA LEU A 7 18.85 6.46 2.53
C LEU A 7 18.30 7.28 1.37
N ASN A 8 18.14 8.60 1.55
CA ASN A 8 17.69 9.49 0.48
C ASN A 8 18.69 9.52 -0.68
N ILE A 9 20.00 9.61 -0.40
CA ILE A 9 21.05 9.56 -1.43
C ILE A 9 21.03 8.22 -2.16
N ILE A 10 20.90 7.11 -1.42
CA ILE A 10 20.85 5.77 -2.03
C ILE A 10 19.60 5.62 -2.89
N ASN A 11 18.45 6.14 -2.46
CA ASN A 11 17.23 6.15 -3.30
C ASN A 11 17.43 6.93 -4.59
N GLN A 12 18.02 8.13 -4.53
CA GLN A 12 18.34 8.92 -5.73
C GLN A 12 19.28 8.17 -6.67
N ILE A 13 20.32 7.53 -6.12
CA ILE A 13 21.24 6.69 -6.90
C ILE A 13 20.48 5.52 -7.53
N MET A 14 19.57 4.86 -6.81
CA MET A 14 18.77 3.77 -7.36
C MET A 14 17.83 4.23 -8.48
N ASP A 15 17.23 5.43 -8.36
CA ASP A 15 16.38 6.03 -9.40
C ASP A 15 17.17 6.27 -10.70
N GLU A 16 18.47 6.56 -10.61
CA GLU A 16 19.36 6.72 -11.77
C GLU A 16 19.95 5.39 -12.28
N CYS A 17 20.41 4.53 -11.37
CA CYS A 17 21.16 3.31 -11.70
C CYS A 17 20.26 2.15 -12.17
N ILE A 18 19.10 1.99 -11.53
CA ILE A 18 18.23 0.81 -11.66
C ILE A 18 16.73 1.20 -11.75
N PRO A 19 16.34 2.18 -12.58
CA PRO A 19 14.97 2.71 -12.61
C PRO A 19 13.89 1.66 -12.91
N HIS A 20 14.22 0.63 -13.69
CA HIS A 20 13.30 -0.42 -14.12
C HIS A 20 13.50 -1.75 -13.40
N GLU A 21 14.42 -1.81 -12.44
CA GLU A 21 14.79 -3.04 -11.73
C GLU A 21 14.55 -2.93 -10.22
N ARG A 22 13.76 -1.92 -9.81
CA ARG A 22 13.31 -1.74 -8.42
C ARG A 22 12.38 -2.87 -8.00
N ALA A 23 12.48 -3.27 -6.74
CA ALA A 23 11.58 -4.20 -6.11
C ALA A 23 10.14 -3.69 -6.14
N ASN A 24 9.22 -4.58 -6.50
CA ASN A 24 7.80 -4.28 -6.55
C ASN A 24 7.26 -3.96 -5.14
N ARG A 25 6.56 -2.84 -5.02
CA ARG A 25 5.95 -2.34 -3.78
C ARG A 25 4.43 -2.23 -3.87
N ASP A 26 3.80 -3.02 -4.75
CA ASP A 26 2.33 -3.07 -4.89
C ASP A 26 1.65 -3.43 -3.57
N PHE A 27 2.36 -4.09 -2.65
CA PHE A 27 1.87 -4.36 -1.30
C PHE A 27 1.51 -3.09 -0.50
N CYS A 28 2.08 -1.92 -0.82
CA CYS A 28 1.81 -0.67 -0.11
C CYS A 28 0.33 -0.26 -0.17
N VAL A 29 -0.42 -0.71 -1.19
CA VAL A 29 -1.88 -0.46 -1.28
C VAL A 29 -2.67 -1.16 -0.18
N LYS A 30 -2.09 -2.17 0.48
CA LYS A 30 -2.70 -2.90 1.60
C LYS A 30 -2.49 -2.19 2.93
N PHE A 31 -1.56 -1.22 2.98
CA PHE A 31 -1.26 -0.50 4.21
C PHE A 31 -2.34 0.55 4.48
N PRO A 32 -2.64 0.82 5.77
CA PRO A 32 -3.45 1.95 6.17
C PRO A 32 -2.89 3.28 5.62
N GLU A 33 -3.77 4.21 5.26
CA GLU A 33 -3.37 5.50 4.67
C GLU A 33 -2.53 6.33 5.64
N GLU A 34 -2.75 6.16 6.95
CA GLU A 34 -2.06 6.86 8.04
C GLU A 34 -0.59 6.46 8.18
N ILE A 35 -0.11 5.45 7.46
CA ILE A 35 1.30 5.01 7.51
C ILE A 35 2.06 5.52 6.28
N ARG A 36 1.34 5.96 5.23
CA ARG A 36 1.91 6.46 3.97
C ARG A 36 2.41 7.90 4.10
N HIS A 37 3.19 8.18 5.14
CA HIS A 37 3.82 9.47 5.38
C HIS A 37 5.26 9.52 4.86
N ASP A 38 5.75 10.72 4.56
CA ASP A 38 7.09 10.97 3.96
C ASP A 38 8.28 10.46 4.80
N ASN A 39 8.09 10.11 6.08
CA ASN A 39 9.16 9.66 6.97
C ASN A 39 9.14 8.15 7.30
N LEU A 40 8.32 7.36 6.60
CA LEU A 40 8.21 5.92 6.86
C LEU A 40 9.56 5.20 6.67
N ALA A 41 10.31 5.53 5.61
CA ALA A 41 11.59 4.88 5.31
C ALA A 41 12.61 5.03 6.45
N GLY A 42 12.71 6.21 7.07
CA GLY A 42 13.60 6.44 8.22
C GLY A 42 13.17 5.66 9.47
N GLN A 43 11.86 5.56 9.71
CA GLN A 43 11.31 4.77 10.82
C GLN A 43 11.56 3.27 10.63
N LEU A 44 11.35 2.76 9.41
CA LEU A 44 11.63 1.37 9.05
C LEU A 44 13.10 1.05 9.26
N TRP A 45 14.00 1.93 8.80
CA TRP A 45 15.43 1.75 8.99
C TRP A 45 15.80 1.68 10.48
N PHE A 46 15.32 2.62 11.29
CA PHE A 46 15.54 2.58 12.74
C PHE A 46 15.01 1.27 13.36
N GLY A 47 13.82 0.82 12.93
CA GLY A 47 13.26 -0.46 13.31
C GLY A 47 14.16 -1.64 12.95
N ALA A 48 14.75 -1.65 11.75
CA ALA A 48 15.69 -2.67 11.31
C ALA A 48 16.96 -2.69 12.17
N GLU A 49 17.53 -1.53 12.49
CA GLU A 49 18.71 -1.44 13.35
C GLU A 49 18.45 -1.97 14.75
N CYS A 50 17.33 -1.57 15.36
CA CYS A 50 16.92 -2.08 16.68
C CYS A 50 16.75 -3.60 16.65
N LEU A 51 16.04 -4.15 15.65
CA LEU A 51 15.83 -5.59 15.52
C LEU A 51 17.15 -6.35 15.30
N ALA A 52 18.03 -5.82 14.45
CA ALA A 52 19.35 -6.39 14.18
C ALA A 52 20.23 -6.39 15.43
N ALA A 53 20.14 -5.35 16.27
CA ALA A 53 20.81 -5.22 17.56
C ALA A 53 20.23 -6.13 18.66
N GLY A 54 19.12 -6.83 18.39
CA GLY A 54 18.50 -7.77 19.30
C GLY A 54 17.33 -7.21 20.11
N SER A 55 16.88 -5.99 19.84
CA SER A 55 15.64 -5.46 20.40
C SER A 55 14.43 -6.28 19.93
N ILE A 56 13.33 -6.14 20.66
CA ILE A 56 12.07 -6.84 20.41
C ILE A 56 10.96 -5.80 20.42
N ILE A 57 10.04 -5.91 19.48
CA ILE A 57 8.82 -5.10 19.44
C ILE A 57 7.89 -5.61 20.54
N MET A 58 7.42 -4.70 21.39
CA MET A 58 6.54 -5.02 22.50
C MET A 58 5.27 -5.74 22.02
N ASN A 59 4.93 -6.88 22.65
CA ASN A 59 3.79 -7.74 22.30
C ASN A 59 3.88 -8.38 20.89
N ARG A 60 5.07 -8.42 20.28
CA ARG A 60 5.34 -8.97 18.94
C ARG A 60 6.65 -9.76 18.93
N GLU A 61 6.87 -10.58 19.95
CA GLU A 61 8.12 -11.32 20.17
C GLU A 61 8.40 -12.31 19.02
N ILE A 62 7.37 -13.04 18.58
CA ILE A 62 7.49 -14.06 17.53
C ILE A 62 7.84 -13.40 16.20
N GLU A 63 7.11 -12.34 15.82
CA GLU A 63 7.34 -11.58 14.60
C GLU A 63 8.72 -10.91 14.63
N SER A 64 9.12 -10.34 15.77
CA SER A 64 10.47 -9.76 15.95
C SER A 64 11.57 -10.79 15.74
N MET A 65 11.41 -12.00 16.27
CA MET A 65 12.37 -13.09 16.08
C MET A 65 12.42 -13.55 14.62
N ALA A 66 11.27 -13.64 13.95
CA ALA A 66 11.19 -14.02 12.54
C ALA A 66 11.81 -12.97 11.60
N MET A 67 11.64 -11.68 11.90
CA MET A 67 12.20 -10.57 11.11
C MET A 67 13.68 -10.31 11.36
N ARG A 68 14.24 -10.79 12.49
CA ARG A 68 15.62 -10.47 12.89
C ARG A 68 16.69 -10.87 11.87
N PRO A 69 16.65 -12.04 11.21
CA PRO A 69 17.59 -12.38 10.15
C PRO A 69 17.53 -11.36 9.00
N LEU A 70 16.32 -11.03 8.53
CA LEU A 70 16.09 -10.05 7.49
C LEU A 70 16.63 -8.66 7.86
N ALA A 71 16.41 -8.22 9.10
CA ALA A 71 16.95 -6.96 9.61
C ALA A 71 18.50 -6.93 9.62
N LYS A 72 19.15 -8.05 9.96
CA LYS A 72 20.61 -8.17 9.93
C LYS A 72 21.16 -8.16 8.51
N ASP A 73 20.48 -8.82 7.59
CA ASP A 73 20.89 -8.85 6.19
C ASP A 73 20.69 -7.49 5.53
N LEU A 74 19.58 -6.80 5.82
CA LEU A 74 19.31 -5.43 5.37
C LEU A 74 20.38 -4.45 5.88
N THR A 75 20.69 -4.50 7.17
CA THR A 75 21.70 -3.60 7.76
C THR A 75 23.10 -3.83 7.21
N ARG A 76 23.47 -5.09 6.95
CA ARG A 76 24.72 -5.45 6.28
C ARG A 76 24.74 -4.98 4.81
N SER A 77 23.65 -5.19 4.08
CA SER A 77 23.53 -4.79 2.68
C SER A 77 23.69 -3.28 2.51
N LEU A 78 23.12 -2.47 3.41
CA LEU A 78 23.36 -1.02 3.39
C LEU A 78 24.85 -0.67 3.58
N GLU A 79 25.53 -1.35 4.51
CA GLU A 79 26.96 -1.12 4.76
C GLU A 79 27.80 -1.47 3.52
N GLU A 80 27.46 -2.55 2.82
CA GLU A 80 28.09 -2.95 1.56
C GLU A 80 27.86 -1.89 0.46
N VAL A 81 26.62 -1.45 0.26
CA VAL A 81 26.26 -0.38 -0.67
C VAL A 81 27.04 0.90 -0.34
N ARG A 82 27.12 1.28 0.94
CA ARG A 82 27.87 2.44 1.39
C ARG A 82 29.36 2.35 1.05
N ASN A 83 29.97 1.18 1.26
CA ASN A 83 31.38 0.97 0.94
C ASN A 83 31.63 1.02 -0.58
N ILE A 84 30.75 0.44 -1.39
CA ILE A 84 30.85 0.50 -2.85
C ILE A 84 30.71 1.94 -3.36
N ILE A 85 29.71 2.69 -2.87
CA ILE A 85 29.50 4.10 -3.24
C ILE A 85 30.71 4.95 -2.82
N ARG A 86 31.24 4.71 -1.61
CA ARG A 86 32.42 5.43 -1.11
C ARG A 86 33.65 5.17 -1.97
N ASP A 87 33.89 3.91 -2.35
CA ASP A 87 35.00 3.54 -3.24
C ASP A 87 34.84 4.15 -4.64
N GLN A 88 33.60 4.24 -5.14
CA GLN A 88 33.30 4.87 -6.43
C GLN A 88 33.46 6.39 -6.39
N ALA A 89 33.08 7.04 -5.28
CA ALA A 89 33.27 8.48 -5.09
C ALA A 89 34.75 8.90 -5.11
N LEU A 90 35.67 7.97 -4.82
CA LEU A 90 37.12 8.19 -4.93
C LEU A 90 37.68 7.92 -6.35
N ARG A 91 36.84 7.49 -7.29
CA ARG A 91 37.18 7.14 -8.68
C ARG A 91 36.40 8.02 -9.66
N ASP A 92 35.81 7.43 -10.71
CA ASP A 92 34.98 8.10 -11.70
C ASP A 92 33.50 8.01 -11.30
N LEU A 93 32.87 9.17 -11.11
CA LEU A 93 31.47 9.30 -10.72
C LEU A 93 30.50 8.96 -11.85
N ASN A 94 30.96 8.90 -13.10
CA ASN A 94 30.10 8.74 -14.28
C ASN A 94 29.80 7.29 -14.68
N LEU A 95 30.34 6.30 -13.97
CA LEU A 95 30.22 4.88 -14.33
C LEU A 95 29.68 4.04 -13.18
N TYR A 96 28.40 3.65 -13.27
CA TYR A 96 27.80 2.68 -12.36
C TYR A 96 28.20 1.26 -12.76
N THR A 97 29.04 0.62 -11.95
CA THR A 97 29.48 -0.76 -12.20
C THR A 97 28.34 -1.76 -12.01
N GLU A 98 28.39 -2.90 -12.70
CA GLU A 98 27.39 -3.98 -12.50
C GLU A 98 27.36 -4.47 -11.04
N LYS A 99 28.52 -4.56 -10.38
CA LYS A 99 28.60 -4.87 -8.95
C LYS A 99 27.79 -3.89 -8.09
N MET A 100 27.81 -2.60 -8.41
CA MET A 100 27.03 -1.60 -7.69
C MET A 100 25.54 -1.77 -7.95
N LYS A 101 25.14 -1.98 -9.21
CA LYS A 101 23.73 -2.24 -9.56
C LYS A 101 23.20 -3.47 -8.83
N ASP A 102 23.95 -4.57 -8.81
CA ASP A 102 23.54 -5.80 -8.13
C ASP A 102 23.41 -5.60 -6.62
N SER A 103 24.34 -4.88 -6.00
CA SER A 103 24.28 -4.54 -4.58
C SER A 103 23.08 -3.63 -4.25
N LEU A 104 22.78 -2.64 -5.10
CA LEU A 104 21.62 -1.78 -4.95
C LEU A 104 20.30 -2.55 -5.13
N LYS A 105 20.19 -3.44 -6.11
CA LYS A 105 19.02 -4.31 -6.30
C LYS A 105 18.80 -5.20 -5.09
N HIS A 106 19.87 -5.81 -4.58
CA HIS A 106 19.79 -6.66 -3.39
C HIS A 106 19.33 -5.88 -2.16
N PHE A 107 19.87 -4.68 -1.95
CA PHE A 107 19.40 -3.77 -0.91
C PHE A 107 17.92 -3.40 -1.08
N ASP A 108 17.50 -3.04 -2.29
CA ASP A 108 16.11 -2.61 -2.57
C ASP A 108 15.10 -3.73 -2.30
N VAL A 109 15.44 -4.99 -2.65
CA VAL A 109 14.62 -6.17 -2.35
C VAL A 109 14.52 -6.41 -0.85
N LEU A 110 15.66 -6.43 -0.14
CA LEU A 110 15.66 -6.62 1.32
C LEU A 110 14.86 -5.51 2.04
N PHE A 111 14.97 -4.27 1.57
CA PHE A 111 14.24 -3.15 2.16
C PHE A 111 12.73 -3.29 1.92
N ALA A 112 12.30 -3.68 0.72
CA ALA A 112 10.88 -3.92 0.41
C ALA A 112 10.30 -5.10 1.21
N GLU A 113 11.05 -6.20 1.34
CA GLU A 113 10.65 -7.34 2.17
C GLU A 113 10.52 -6.95 3.65
N PHE A 114 11.50 -6.18 4.15
CA PHE A 114 11.47 -5.71 5.53
C PHE A 114 10.31 -4.75 5.77
N GLU A 115 10.07 -3.81 4.87
CA GLU A 115 8.92 -2.89 4.90
C GLU A 115 7.60 -3.66 5.03
N LEU A 116 7.37 -4.63 4.14
CA LEU A 116 6.16 -5.46 4.19
C LEU A 116 6.02 -6.21 5.51
N SER A 117 7.09 -6.87 5.96
CA SER A 117 7.05 -7.68 7.18
C SER A 117 6.83 -6.81 8.43
N TYR A 118 7.54 -5.68 8.52
CA TYR A 118 7.49 -4.78 9.65
C TYR A 118 6.13 -4.09 9.77
N VAL A 119 5.61 -3.52 8.67
CA VAL A 119 4.30 -2.86 8.70
C VAL A 119 3.20 -3.87 9.01
N SER A 120 3.26 -5.08 8.44
CA SER A 120 2.28 -6.15 8.73
C SER A 120 2.29 -6.63 10.19
N ALA A 121 3.43 -6.52 10.88
CA ALA A 121 3.52 -6.83 12.30
C ALA A 121 2.97 -5.68 13.19
N MET A 122 3.11 -4.43 12.75
CA MET A 122 2.73 -3.25 13.54
C MET A 122 1.26 -2.89 13.39
N VAL A 123 0.70 -3.06 12.20
CA VAL A 123 -0.67 -2.69 11.90
C VAL A 123 -1.40 -3.82 11.16
N PRO A 124 -2.72 -3.92 11.33
CA PRO A 124 -3.51 -4.79 10.48
C PRO A 124 -3.37 -4.35 9.02
N VAL A 125 -2.84 -5.24 8.19
CA VAL A 125 -2.82 -5.07 6.74
C VAL A 125 -4.01 -5.80 6.14
N LYS A 126 -4.60 -5.24 5.08
CA LYS A 126 -5.71 -5.88 4.39
C LYS A 126 -5.26 -7.22 3.80
N SER A 127 -6.00 -8.28 4.10
CA SER A 127 -5.87 -9.56 3.42
C SER A 127 -6.16 -9.41 1.91
N PRO A 128 -5.68 -10.34 1.07
CA PRO A 128 -6.01 -10.33 -0.36
C PRO A 128 -7.52 -10.30 -0.63
N LYS A 129 -8.31 -11.00 0.21
CA LYS A 129 -9.77 -11.01 0.12
C LYS A 129 -10.36 -9.63 0.42
N GLU A 130 -9.96 -9.00 1.53
CA GLU A 130 -10.44 -7.67 1.90
C GLU A 130 -10.10 -6.61 0.85
N TYR A 131 -8.88 -6.68 0.30
CA TYR A 131 -8.47 -5.80 -0.78
C TYR A 131 -9.34 -5.99 -2.04
N TYR A 132 -9.58 -7.24 -2.45
CA TYR A 132 -10.41 -7.55 -3.61
C TYR A 132 -11.84 -7.03 -3.43
N VAL A 133 -12.45 -7.30 -2.28
CA VAL A 133 -13.80 -6.82 -1.96
C VAL A 133 -13.87 -5.29 -1.94
N GLN A 134 -12.82 -4.60 -1.47
CA GLN A 134 -12.74 -3.14 -1.56
C GLN A 134 -12.68 -2.65 -3.02
N GLN A 135 -11.94 -3.33 -3.90
CA GLN A 135 -11.89 -3.00 -5.32
C GLN A 135 -13.25 -3.18 -5.99
N GLU A 136 -13.99 -4.24 -5.66
CA GLU A 136 -15.35 -4.41 -6.18
C GLU A 136 -16.28 -3.25 -5.80
N VAL A 137 -16.16 -2.72 -4.58
CA VAL A 137 -16.90 -1.52 -4.15
C VAL A 137 -16.49 -0.30 -4.97
N ILE A 138 -15.20 -0.11 -5.26
CA ILE A 138 -14.72 0.99 -6.10
C ILE A 138 -15.28 0.87 -7.52
N VAL A 139 -15.26 -0.33 -8.09
CA VAL A 139 -15.86 -0.61 -9.41
C VAL A 139 -17.35 -0.28 -9.41
N LEU A 140 -18.10 -0.72 -8.39
CA LEU A 140 -19.52 -0.38 -8.25
C LEU A 140 -19.76 1.14 -8.27
N PHE A 141 -18.91 1.91 -7.59
CA PHE A 141 -19.02 3.37 -7.57
C PHE A 141 -18.75 3.95 -8.97
N CYS A 142 -17.70 3.49 -9.64
CA CYS A 142 -17.34 3.92 -10.99
C CYS A 142 -18.46 3.60 -12.00
N GLU A 143 -18.96 2.36 -11.99
CA GLU A 143 -20.05 1.92 -12.86
C GLU A 143 -21.36 2.68 -12.60
N THR A 144 -21.61 3.06 -11.34
CA THR A 144 -22.76 3.89 -10.96
C THR A 144 -22.64 5.29 -11.56
N VAL A 145 -21.47 5.92 -11.44
CA VAL A 145 -21.20 7.25 -12.00
C VAL A 145 -21.25 7.21 -13.53
N GLU A 146 -20.61 6.23 -14.16
CA GLU A 146 -20.64 6.05 -15.62
C GLU A 146 -22.08 5.84 -16.13
N ARG A 147 -22.89 5.05 -15.42
CA ARG A 147 -24.30 4.88 -15.74
C ARG A 147 -25.06 6.19 -15.63
N ALA A 148 -24.86 6.96 -14.57
CA ALA A 148 -25.55 8.24 -14.36
C ALA A 148 -25.16 9.28 -15.43
N LEU A 149 -23.90 9.32 -15.85
CA LEU A 149 -23.42 10.13 -16.98
C LEU A 149 -24.10 9.71 -18.29
N ARG A 150 -24.10 8.41 -18.61
CA ARG A 150 -24.74 7.89 -19.84
C ARG A 150 -26.23 8.17 -19.93
N LEU A 151 -26.93 8.19 -18.79
CA LEU A 151 -28.36 8.51 -18.72
C LEU A 151 -28.63 10.02 -18.63
N GLY A 152 -27.59 10.87 -18.57
CA GLY A 152 -27.72 12.32 -18.48
C GLY A 152 -28.19 12.83 -17.12
N TYR A 153 -28.07 12.03 -16.06
CA TYR A 153 -28.38 12.45 -14.68
C TYR A 153 -27.27 13.31 -14.07
N LEU A 154 -26.05 13.14 -14.55
CA LEU A 154 -24.87 13.90 -14.18
C LEU A 154 -24.19 14.42 -15.45
N THR A 155 -23.42 15.49 -15.31
CA THR A 155 -22.51 15.96 -16.36
C THR A 155 -21.06 15.75 -15.93
N GLN A 156 -20.14 15.70 -16.91
CA GLN A 156 -18.71 15.52 -16.61
C GLN A 156 -18.15 16.67 -15.76
N ASP A 157 -18.57 17.91 -16.06
CA ASP A 157 -18.13 19.11 -15.33
C ASP A 157 -18.42 19.02 -13.82
N MET A 158 -19.58 18.48 -13.43
CA MET A 158 -19.93 18.30 -12.01
C MET A 158 -18.98 17.37 -11.25
N ILE A 159 -18.39 16.39 -11.96
CA ILE A 159 -17.42 15.45 -11.40
C ILE A 159 -16.05 16.13 -11.32
N ASP A 160 -15.63 16.77 -12.42
CA ASP A 160 -14.32 17.41 -12.54
C ASP A 160 -14.17 18.60 -11.57
N ASP A 161 -15.26 19.32 -11.29
CA ASP A 161 -15.32 20.40 -10.30
C ASP A 161 -15.43 19.91 -8.85
N TYR A 162 -15.42 18.58 -8.62
CA TYR A 162 -15.58 17.95 -7.31
C TYR A 162 -16.79 18.49 -6.52
N GLU A 163 -17.93 18.67 -7.19
CA GLU A 163 -19.08 19.32 -6.58
C GLU A 163 -19.47 18.63 -5.25
N PRO A 164 -19.45 19.34 -4.10
CA PRO A 164 -19.59 18.68 -2.80
C PRO A 164 -20.89 17.89 -2.66
N ALA A 165 -22.01 18.43 -3.15
CA ALA A 165 -23.31 17.76 -3.12
C ALA A 165 -23.30 16.43 -3.88
N LEU A 166 -22.59 16.37 -5.01
CA LEU A 166 -22.43 15.16 -5.80
C LEU A 166 -21.52 14.15 -5.09
N MET A 167 -20.39 14.59 -4.53
CA MET A 167 -19.46 13.72 -3.79
C MET A 167 -20.13 13.03 -2.60
N PHE A 168 -21.06 13.69 -1.90
CA PHE A 168 -21.87 13.06 -0.85
C PHE A 168 -22.99 12.14 -1.38
N THR A 169 -23.44 12.35 -2.61
CA THR A 169 -24.57 11.62 -3.20
C THR A 169 -24.14 10.34 -3.90
N ILE A 170 -22.95 10.32 -4.52
CA ILE A 170 -22.39 9.14 -5.23
C ILE A 170 -22.44 7.86 -4.36
N PRO A 171 -21.98 7.85 -3.09
CA PRO A 171 -22.05 6.65 -2.27
C PRO A 171 -23.49 6.14 -2.08
N ARG A 172 -24.47 7.05 -1.95
CA ARG A 172 -25.88 6.69 -1.75
C ARG A 172 -26.46 6.09 -3.04
N LEU A 173 -26.15 6.69 -4.18
CA LEU A 173 -26.54 6.16 -5.49
C LEU A 173 -25.91 4.78 -5.73
N ALA A 174 -24.63 4.62 -5.39
CA ALA A 174 -23.92 3.35 -5.57
C ALA A 174 -24.53 2.23 -4.72
N ILE A 175 -24.98 2.53 -3.49
CA ILE A 175 -25.72 1.56 -2.67
C ILE A 175 -27.01 1.12 -3.37
N VAL A 176 -27.81 2.07 -3.88
CA VAL A 176 -29.06 1.75 -4.58
C VAL A 176 -28.79 0.95 -5.85
N CYS A 177 -27.80 1.37 -6.66
CA CYS A 177 -27.40 0.64 -7.86
C CYS A 177 -26.86 -0.76 -7.55
N GLY A 178 -26.06 -0.92 -6.51
CA GLY A 178 -25.55 -2.25 -6.11
C GLY A 178 -26.63 -3.19 -5.61
N LEU A 179 -27.72 -2.67 -5.03
CA LEU A 179 -28.84 -3.50 -4.57
C LEU A 179 -29.81 -3.91 -5.69
N VAL A 180 -29.97 -3.07 -6.72
CA VAL A 180 -31.04 -3.21 -7.72
C VAL A 180 -30.52 -3.50 -9.13
N VAL A 181 -29.43 -2.86 -9.53
CA VAL A 181 -28.87 -2.94 -10.91
C VAL A 181 -27.75 -3.97 -10.98
N TYR A 182 -26.86 -3.98 -9.99
CA TYR A 182 -25.69 -4.87 -9.92
C TYR A 182 -25.83 -5.87 -8.77
N SER A 183 -26.92 -6.64 -8.77
CA SER A 183 -27.27 -7.54 -7.66
C SER A 183 -26.25 -8.65 -7.38
N GLU A 184 -25.44 -9.01 -8.38
CA GLU A 184 -24.35 -9.99 -8.25
C GLU A 184 -23.03 -9.38 -7.77
N GLY A 185 -22.99 -8.06 -7.56
CA GLY A 185 -21.79 -7.31 -7.19
C GLY A 185 -21.49 -7.33 -5.67
N PRO A 186 -20.68 -6.38 -5.17
CA PRO A 186 -20.18 -6.37 -3.78
C PRO A 186 -21.27 -6.16 -2.71
N LEU A 187 -22.49 -5.79 -3.11
CA LEU A 187 -23.66 -5.62 -2.24
C LEU A 187 -24.67 -6.77 -2.35
N ASN A 188 -24.29 -7.90 -2.94
CA ASN A 188 -25.13 -9.08 -3.03
C ASN A 188 -25.57 -9.56 -1.63
N LEU A 189 -26.88 -9.51 -1.37
CA LEU A 189 -27.49 -9.86 -0.08
C LEU A 189 -27.86 -11.35 0.04
N ASP A 190 -27.68 -12.11 -1.04
CA ASP A 190 -27.91 -13.55 -1.10
C ASP A 190 -26.67 -14.33 -0.65
N HIS A 191 -25.49 -13.68 -0.67
CA HIS A 191 -24.24 -14.19 -0.12
C HIS A 191 -24.19 -14.05 1.41
N LYS A 192 -23.23 -14.74 2.04
CA LYS A 192 -23.02 -14.61 3.48
C LYS A 192 -22.49 -13.21 3.81
N PRO A 193 -22.89 -12.61 4.94
CA PRO A 193 -22.35 -11.31 5.38
C PRO A 193 -20.82 -11.30 5.52
N GLU A 194 -20.20 -12.46 5.77
CA GLU A 194 -18.74 -12.66 5.84
C GLU A 194 -18.01 -12.45 4.51
N ASP A 195 -18.72 -12.47 3.39
CA ASP A 195 -18.15 -12.24 2.06
C ASP A 195 -18.29 -10.78 1.62
N MET A 196 -19.10 -9.98 2.34
CA MET A 196 -19.29 -8.56 2.10
C MET A 196 -18.16 -7.72 2.71
N SER A 197 -17.93 -6.54 2.11
CA SER A 197 -17.03 -5.51 2.64
C SER A 197 -17.37 -5.17 4.10
N GLU A 198 -16.35 -4.97 4.93
CA GLU A 198 -16.51 -4.53 6.30
C GLU A 198 -17.23 -3.19 6.43
N LEU A 199 -17.19 -2.36 5.38
CA LEU A 199 -17.92 -1.10 5.31
C LEU A 199 -19.45 -1.32 5.35
N PHE A 200 -19.94 -2.38 4.72
CA PHE A 200 -21.36 -2.64 4.54
C PHE A 200 -21.90 -3.76 5.42
N ARG A 201 -21.04 -4.68 5.87
CA ARG A 201 -21.42 -5.81 6.74
C ARG A 201 -22.25 -5.41 7.97
N PRO A 202 -21.91 -4.34 8.74
CA PRO A 202 -22.73 -3.90 9.87
C PRO A 202 -24.16 -3.47 9.51
N PHE A 203 -24.37 -3.07 8.24
CA PHE A 203 -25.63 -2.54 7.74
C PHE A 203 -26.42 -3.56 6.93
N HIS A 204 -26.03 -4.84 6.89
CA HIS A 204 -26.66 -5.87 6.07
C HIS A 204 -28.20 -5.94 6.25
N THR A 205 -28.70 -5.90 7.48
CA THR A 205 -30.16 -5.88 7.75
C THR A 205 -30.84 -4.62 7.21
N LEU A 206 -30.18 -3.46 7.29
CA LEU A 206 -30.69 -2.20 6.76
C LEU A 206 -30.74 -2.24 5.23
N LEU A 207 -29.67 -2.73 4.58
CA LEU A 207 -29.59 -2.89 3.14
C LEU A 207 -30.71 -3.81 2.61
N ARG A 208 -31.01 -4.90 3.32
CA ARG A 208 -32.13 -5.78 2.99
C ARG A 208 -33.48 -5.07 3.08
N LYS A 209 -33.70 -4.23 4.09
CA LYS A 209 -34.92 -3.41 4.18
C LYS A 209 -35.02 -2.40 3.03
N ILE A 210 -33.91 -1.76 2.67
CA ILE A 210 -33.87 -0.81 1.54
C ILE A 210 -34.26 -1.53 0.24
N ARG A 211 -33.68 -2.71 -0.05
CA ARG A 211 -34.02 -3.52 -1.24
C ARG A 211 -35.49 -3.93 -1.29
N GLN A 212 -36.18 -4.09 -0.15
CA GLN A 212 -37.61 -4.42 -0.09
C GLN A 212 -38.54 -3.23 -0.36
N VAL A 213 -38.05 -2.01 -0.16
CA VAL A 213 -38.84 -0.77 -0.29
C VAL A 213 -38.66 -0.11 -1.66
N ILE A 214 -37.60 -0.47 -2.38
CA ILE A 214 -37.37 -0.10 -3.78
C ILE A 214 -38.12 -1.07 -4.69
#